data_AF-A0A6L3Y0H8-F1
#
_entry.id   AF-A0A6L3Y0H8-F1
#
_cell.length_a   1.000
_cell.length_b   1.000
_cell.length_c   1.000
_cell.angle_alpha   90.00
_cell.angle_beta   90.00
_cell.angle_gamma   90.00
#
_symmetry.space_group_name_H-M   'P 1'
#
loop_
_entity.id
_entity.type
_entity.pdbx_description
1 polymer ?
#
loop_
_entity_poly.entity_id
_entity_poly.type
_entity_poly.pdbx_seq_one_letter_code
_entity_poly.pdbx_strand_id
1 'polypeptide(L)' 'MENPSAPVVETRQGALIGFTEGDTHVWCGIPSAAPPVGQWRWRSPRPPARWDG' A
#
# COMPACT_ATOMS: atom_id res chain seq x y z
N MET A 1 -20.64 -3.92 20.21
CA MET A 1 -20.16 -4.03 18.81
C MET A 1 -18.72 -3.57 18.86
N GLU A 2 -17.78 -4.49 18.99
CA GLU A 2 -16.36 -4.13 18.98
C GLU A 2 -16.09 -3.49 17.62
N ASN A 3 -15.67 -2.24 17.61
CA ASN A 3 -15.00 -1.67 16.46
C ASN A 3 -13.55 -2.11 16.61
N PRO A 4 -13.08 -3.21 15.97
CA PRO A 4 -11.65 -3.39 15.84
C PRO A 4 -11.16 -2.16 15.08
N SER A 5 -10.38 -1.32 15.77
CA SER A 5 -9.69 -0.20 15.14
C SER A 5 -9.04 -0.71 13.86
N ALA A 6 -9.27 -0.04 12.73
CA ALA A 6 -8.73 -0.46 11.45
C ALA A 6 -7.21 -0.67 11.58
N PRO A 7 -6.66 -1.81 11.14
CA PRO A 7 -5.25 -2.12 11.38
C PRO A 7 -4.37 -1.17 10.56
N VAL A 8 -3.40 -0.54 11.25
CA VAL A 8 -2.42 0.37 10.64
C VAL A 8 -1.05 -0.29 10.60
N VAL A 9 -0.34 -0.18 9.47
CA VAL A 9 1.02 -0.69 9.31
C VAL A 9 1.92 0.35 8.66
N GLU A 10 3.16 0.46 9.16
CA GLU A 10 4.19 1.32 8.59
C GLU A 10 4.96 0.60 7.48
N THR A 11 5.14 1.27 6.34
CA THR A 11 5.96 0.78 5.22
C THR A 11 7.08 1.75 4.90
N ARG A 12 7.98 1.39 3.99
CA ARG A 12 9.04 2.31 3.51
C ARG A 12 8.48 3.53 2.76
N GLN A 13 7.23 3.41 2.30
CA GLN A 13 6.53 4.41 1.50
C GLN A 13 5.62 5.31 2.36
N GLY A 14 5.22 4.85 3.55
CA GLY A 14 4.35 5.54 4.50
C GLY A 14 3.39 4.58 5.20
N ALA A 15 2.51 5.12 6.05
CA ALA A 15 1.51 4.37 6.79
C ALA A 15 0.38 3.86 5.88
N LEU A 16 -0.17 2.68 6.19
CA LEU A 16 -1.30 2.08 5.47
C LEU A 16 -2.38 1.65 6.44
N ILE A 17 -3.63 1.99 6.11
CA ILE A 17 -4.82 1.52 6.80
C ILE A 17 -5.39 0.33 6.03
N GLY A 18 -5.63 -0.77 6.72
CA GLY A 18 -6.27 -1.98 6.20
C GLY A 18 -7.64 -2.21 6.82
N PHE A 19 -8.11 -3.45 6.70
CA PHE A 19 -9.31 -3.93 7.38
C PHE A 19 -9.11 -5.36 7.87
N THR A 20 -10.02 -5.81 8.74
CA THR A 20 -10.00 -7.17 9.29
C THR A 20 -11.16 -7.96 8.71
N GLU A 21 -10.88 -9.15 8.18
CA GLU A 21 -11.86 -10.11 7.72
C GLU A 21 -11.68 -11.42 8.51
N GLY A 22 -12.61 -11.69 9.44
CA GLY A 22 -12.47 -12.77 10.42
C GLY A 22 -11.20 -12.58 11.27
N ASP A 23 -10.32 -13.58 11.25
CA ASP A 23 -9.02 -13.56 11.95
C ASP A 23 -7.86 -13.05 11.07
N THR A 24 -8.14 -12.49 9.89
CA THR A 24 -7.12 -12.03 8.93
C THR A 24 -7.12 -10.52 8.78
N HIS A 25 -5.94 -9.91 8.84
CA HIS A 25 -5.76 -8.50 8.44
C HIS A 25 -5.41 -8.40 6.96
N VAL A 26 -6.09 -7.50 6.26
CA VAL A 26 -6.01 -7.36 4.80
C VAL A 26 -5.65 -5.92 4.43
N TRP A 27 -4.64 -5.79 3.57
CA TRP A 27 -4.28 -4.54 2.91
C TRP A 27 -4.17 -4.79 1.41
N CYS A 28 -4.84 -3.96 0.61
CA CYS A 28 -4.95 -4.14 -0.84
C CYS A 28 -4.53 -2.86 -1.59
N GLY A 29 -4.16 -3.01 -2.87
CA GLY A 29 -3.86 -1.88 -3.74
C GLY A 29 -2.53 -1.16 -3.46
N ILE A 30 -1.64 -1.77 -2.67
CA ILE A 30 -0.35 -1.18 -2.28
C ILE A 30 0.60 -1.14 -3.50
N PRO A 31 1.07 0.03 -3.95
CA PRO A 31 2.02 0.12 -5.05
C PRO A 31 3.39 -0.45 -4.66
N SER A 32 3.85 -1.48 -5.37
CA SER A 32 5.21 -2.01 -5.20
C SER A 32 6.25 -1.29 -6.07
N ALA A 33 5.80 -0.60 -7.13
CA ALA A 33 6.62 0.15 -8.07
C ALA A 33 5.87 1.37 -8.61
N ALA A 34 6.60 2.36 -9.11
CA ALA A 34 6.02 3.47 -9.85
C ALA A 34 5.35 2.97 -11.16
N PRO A 35 4.25 3.59 -11.61
CA PRO A 35 3.55 3.18 -12.83
C PRO A 35 4.47 3.19 -14.08
N PRO A 36 4.57 2.09 -14.84
CA PRO A 36 5.48 1.96 -15.99
C PRO A 36 4.88 2.55 -17.28
N VAL A 37 4.44 3.80 -17.22
CA VAL A 37 3.76 4.51 -18.33
C VAL A 37 4.66 5.59 -18.95
N GLY A 38 4.31 6.06 -20.15
CA GLY A 38 5.05 7.11 -20.86
C GLY A 38 6.51 6.74 -21.11
N GLN A 39 7.44 7.63 -20.72
CA GLN A 39 8.88 7.40 -20.86
C GLN A 39 9.42 6.17 -20.09
N TRP A 40 8.62 5.65 -19.14
CA TRP A 40 8.98 4.51 -18.31
C TRP A 40 8.49 3.18 -18.87
N ARG A 41 7.74 3.20 -19.99
CA ARG A 41 7.34 1.96 -20.67
C ARG A 41 8.58 1.18 -21.13
N TRP A 42 8.55 -0.14 -20.95
CA TRP A 42 9.64 -1.06 -21.32
C TRP A 42 10.97 -0.82 -20.57
N ARG A 43 10.93 -0.13 -19.42
CA ARG A 43 12.11 0.05 -18.55
C ARG A 43 11.95 -0.75 -17.26
N SER A 44 13.06 -0.92 -16.54
CA SER A 44 13.07 -1.56 -15.22
C SER A 44 12.13 -0.84 -14.24
N PRO A 45 11.50 -1.58 -13.30
CA PRO A 45 10.65 -1.00 -12.27
C PRO A 45 11.40 0.05 -11.46
N ARG A 46 10.70 1.11 -11.08
CA ARG A 46 11.23 2.17 -10.22
C ARG A 46 10.52 2.16 -8.87
N PRO A 47 11.17 2.60 -7.79
CA PRO A 47 10.51 2.73 -6.50
C PRO A 47 9.24 3.59 -6.61
N PRO A 48 8.14 3.21 -5.93
CA PRO A 48 6.93 4.03 -5.88
C PRO A 48 7.20 5.34 -5.11
N ALA A 49 6.37 6.35 -5.36
CA ALA A 49 6.39 7.58 -4.58
C ALA A 49 6.00 7.29 -3.12
N ARG A 50 6.56 8.07 -2.19
CA ARG A 50 6.10 8.09 -0.80
C ARG A 50 4.74 8.77 -0.70
N TRP A 51 3.98 8.42 0.32
CA TRP A 51 2.73 9.08 0.70
C TRP A 51 2.84 9.57 2.14
N ASP A 52 2.18 10.69 2.44
CA ASP A 52 2.30 11.36 3.74
C ASP A 52 1.39 10.75 4.84
N GLY A 53 0.43 9.89 4.46
CA GLY A 53 -0.55 9.29 5.36
C GLY A 53 -1.83 10.11 5.49
#